data_AF-A0A5E4S2P8-F1
#
_entry.id   AF-A0A5E4S2P8-F1
#
_cell.length_a   1.000
_cell.length_b   1.000
_cell.length_c   1.000
_cell.angle_alpha   90.00
_cell.angle_beta   90.00
_cell.angle_gamma   90.00
#
_symmetry.space_group_name_H-M   'P 1'
#
loop_
_entity.id
_entity.type
_entity.pdbx_description
1 polymer ?
#
loop_
_entity_poly.entity_id
_entity_poly.type
_entity_poly.pdbx_seq_one_letter_code
_entity_poly.pdbx_strand_id
1 'polypeptide(L)'
;MAASRHTSPPQATGTTKAAAVATQSHATNGTGHTGGAHGAPWLLVDAGNSRIKWALAPAVRPAEWRATSPSFLASGAVDHAEWRTLAAQIRAGWAALVSGNGGEAHFAPNMAPLAMGQGGQDEGFICPAPAGVWLANVAGDAAEQAVRMTLQTLWGMASADWLQVLRASESRAGVRNGYRTPTQLGSDRWASLIGAHAAWPGEHLLIVTLGTATTVEALCADGTYLGGLIAPGPALMLQSLAQGTAQLPTLDATMPAGGQDFARSTDEAILRGCAAAQAGLVERSHAQLQVQLGAPVRCVLSGGARQALAQTLTLPVTEHDQLVLAGLYEVALCTAGTDSTEARVTHAATTDLPAPAPRDAGHARGGV
;
A
#
# COMPACT_ATOMS: atom_id res chain seq x y z
N MET A 1 -67.38 11.78 17.37
CA MET A 1 -67.88 12.59 18.50
C MET A 1 -67.01 12.31 19.71
N ALA A 2 -66.60 13.39 20.38
CA ALA A 2 -66.06 13.51 21.74
C ALA A 2 -64.67 12.93 22.08
N ALA A 3 -63.75 13.89 22.27
CA ALA A 3 -62.46 13.79 22.93
C ALA A 3 -62.57 13.85 24.46
N SER A 4 -61.54 13.38 25.17
CA SER A 4 -60.99 13.94 26.44
C SER A 4 -59.91 12.99 26.99
N ARG A 5 -58.90 13.36 27.77
CA ARG A 5 -58.19 14.61 28.16
C ARG A 5 -56.95 14.11 28.95
N HIS A 6 -55.86 14.87 28.88
CA HIS A 6 -54.63 14.74 29.68
C HIS A 6 -54.87 14.61 31.19
N THR A 7 -53.94 13.94 31.89
CA THR A 7 -53.25 14.48 33.09
C THR A 7 -51.96 13.71 33.42
N SER A 8 -50.88 14.44 33.72
CA SER A 8 -49.60 13.95 34.27
C SER A 8 -49.54 14.19 35.78
N PRO A 9 -48.74 13.44 36.56
CA PRO A 9 -48.37 13.80 37.95
C PRO A 9 -46.88 14.23 38.08
N PRO A 10 -46.46 14.79 39.24
CA PRO A 10 -45.71 16.06 39.30
C PRO A 10 -44.19 15.96 39.55
N GLN A 11 -43.52 17.08 39.28
CA GLN A 11 -42.16 17.43 39.68
C GLN A 11 -42.06 17.68 41.20
N ALA A 12 -41.01 17.18 41.82
CA ALA A 12 -40.57 17.57 43.16
C ALA A 12 -39.24 18.34 43.07
N THR A 13 -39.26 19.55 43.61
CA THR A 13 -38.13 20.47 43.78
C THR A 13 -37.37 20.13 45.07
N GLY A 14 -36.04 20.21 45.02
CA GLY A 14 -35.18 19.98 46.17
C GLY A 14 -33.75 20.45 45.92
N THR A 15 -33.52 21.75 46.14
CA THR A 15 -32.21 22.40 46.14
C THR A 15 -31.39 22.02 47.37
N THR A 16 -30.14 21.60 47.20
CA THR A 16 -29.07 21.81 48.20
C THR A 16 -27.75 22.15 47.51
N LYS A 17 -27.05 23.11 48.11
CA LYS A 17 -25.92 23.90 47.61
C LYS A 17 -24.70 23.51 48.45
N ALA A 18 -23.61 23.05 47.84
CA ALA A 18 -22.30 22.90 48.47
C ALA A 18 -21.24 23.17 47.38
N ALA A 19 -20.71 24.40 47.30
CA ALA A 19 -19.49 24.85 47.97
C ALA A 19 -18.23 24.28 47.29
N ALA A 20 -17.72 25.07 46.34
CA ALA A 20 -16.43 24.89 45.69
C ALA A 20 -15.29 25.09 46.70
N VAL A 21 -14.33 24.17 46.70
CA VAL A 21 -13.00 24.38 47.28
C VAL A 21 -12.00 24.28 46.15
N ALA A 22 -11.39 25.42 45.84
CA ALA A 22 -10.27 25.52 44.94
C ALA A 22 -9.01 25.04 45.67
N THR A 23 -8.39 23.98 45.17
CA THR A 23 -6.99 23.65 45.49
C THR A 23 -6.12 24.00 44.30
N GLN A 24 -5.49 25.16 44.39
CA GLN A 24 -4.25 25.45 43.66
C GLN A 24 -3.21 24.42 44.08
N SER A 25 -2.63 23.71 43.12
CA SER A 25 -1.38 22.99 43.33
C SER A 25 -0.40 23.37 42.21
N HIS A 26 0.81 23.63 42.67
CA HIS A 26 1.89 24.33 42.00
C HIS A 26 2.32 23.70 40.67
N ALA A 27 2.66 24.58 39.73
CA ALA A 27 3.51 24.30 38.59
C ALA A 27 4.81 23.61 39.05
N THR A 28 5.07 22.44 38.48
CA THR A 28 6.43 21.92 38.34
C THR A 28 6.67 21.70 36.85
N ASN A 29 7.62 22.49 36.32
CA ASN A 29 8.18 22.33 34.99
C ASN A 29 8.83 20.94 34.90
N GLY A 30 8.12 19.99 34.29
CA GLY A 30 8.66 18.72 33.84
C GLY A 30 9.11 18.83 32.40
N THR A 31 10.35 19.26 32.22
CA THR A 31 11.11 19.23 30.97
C THR A 31 11.21 17.82 30.40
N GLY A 32 11.00 17.69 29.08
CA GLY A 32 11.53 16.58 28.28
C GLY A 32 10.58 15.40 28.07
N HIS A 33 9.59 15.58 27.18
CA HIS A 33 9.20 14.44 26.36
C HIS A 33 10.33 14.21 25.36
N THR A 34 11.11 13.17 25.60
CA THR A 34 12.07 12.61 24.66
C THR A 34 11.30 12.19 23.41
N GLY A 35 11.33 13.03 22.38
CA GLY A 35 10.97 12.63 21.03
C GLY A 35 11.85 11.46 20.64
N GLY A 36 11.26 10.26 20.59
CA GLY A 36 11.92 9.10 20.00
C GLY A 36 12.36 9.50 18.59
N ALA A 37 13.61 9.19 18.26
CA ALA A 37 14.20 9.47 16.96
C ALA A 37 13.49 8.66 15.86
N HIS A 38 12.31 9.12 15.44
CA HIS A 38 11.63 8.59 14.27
C HIS A 38 12.36 9.16 13.06
N GLY A 39 13.11 8.29 12.37
CA GLY A 39 13.78 8.65 11.11
C GLY A 39 12.79 9.21 10.08
N ALA A 40 13.30 10.00 9.14
CA ALA A 40 12.49 10.59 8.07
C ALA A 40 11.65 9.51 7.34
N PRO A 41 10.37 9.78 6.99
CA PRO A 41 9.54 8.81 6.30
C PRO A 41 10.04 8.54 4.88
N TRP A 42 9.67 7.37 4.35
CA TRP A 42 9.80 7.01 2.95
C TRP A 42 8.64 7.60 2.14
N LEU A 43 8.92 8.05 0.92
CA LEU A 43 7.89 8.35 -0.07
C LEU A 43 7.74 7.15 -1.00
N LEU A 44 6.54 6.57 -1.03
CA LEU A 44 6.21 5.42 -1.88
C LEU A 44 5.28 5.90 -2.98
N VAL A 45 5.54 5.50 -4.22
CA VAL A 45 4.77 5.93 -5.40
C VAL A 45 4.45 4.72 -6.28
N ASP A 46 3.16 4.55 -6.60
CA ASP A 46 2.64 3.57 -7.55
C ASP A 46 2.05 4.32 -8.75
N ALA A 47 2.82 4.40 -9.84
CA ALA A 47 2.38 4.94 -11.12
C ALA A 47 1.76 3.83 -11.99
N GLY A 48 0.51 3.50 -11.68
CA GLY A 48 -0.32 2.57 -12.46
C GLY A 48 -0.94 3.21 -13.70
N ASN A 49 -1.57 2.41 -14.57
CA ASN A 49 -2.07 2.90 -15.87
C ASN A 49 -3.12 4.02 -15.79
N SER A 50 -3.95 4.05 -14.75
CA SER A 50 -5.02 5.05 -14.62
C SER A 50 -4.64 6.22 -13.72
N ARG A 51 -3.80 5.97 -12.70
CA ARG A 51 -3.51 6.95 -11.63
C ARG A 51 -2.17 6.69 -10.98
N ILE A 52 -1.65 7.75 -10.37
CA ILE A 52 -0.48 7.73 -9.50
C ILE A 52 -0.97 7.74 -8.06
N LYS A 53 -0.72 6.66 -7.31
CA LYS A 53 -0.96 6.59 -5.86
C LYS A 53 0.32 6.86 -5.10
N TRP A 54 0.22 7.40 -3.90
CA TRP A 54 1.39 7.71 -3.09
C TRP A 54 1.12 7.54 -1.59
N ALA A 55 2.19 7.30 -0.83
CA ALA A 55 2.17 7.20 0.62
C ALA A 55 3.44 7.76 1.29
N LEU A 56 3.28 8.37 2.46
CA LEU A 56 4.37 8.68 3.37
C LEU A 56 4.43 7.60 4.46
N ALA A 57 5.39 6.70 4.36
CA ALA A 57 5.50 5.56 5.26
C ALA A 57 6.64 5.76 6.29
N PRO A 58 6.42 5.46 7.58
CA PRO A 58 7.41 5.71 8.63
C PRO A 58 8.68 4.86 8.43
N ALA A 59 9.85 5.37 8.82
CA ALA A 59 11.11 4.63 8.68
C ALA A 59 11.15 3.32 9.48
N VAL A 60 10.37 3.25 10.56
CA VAL A 60 10.25 2.07 11.42
C VAL A 60 8.86 1.48 11.24
N ARG A 61 8.80 0.15 11.07
CA ARG A 61 7.57 -0.60 10.86
C ARG A 61 6.61 -0.43 12.05
N PRO A 62 5.38 0.08 11.85
CA PRO A 62 4.36 0.14 12.89
C PRO A 62 3.91 -1.26 13.33
N ALA A 63 3.41 -1.41 14.56
CA ALA A 63 2.93 -2.69 15.07
C ALA A 63 1.73 -3.21 14.26
N GLU A 64 0.84 -2.33 13.84
CA GLU A 64 -0.34 -2.59 13.04
C GLU A 64 -0.09 -2.62 11.51
N TRP A 65 1.18 -2.69 11.06
CA TRP A 65 1.55 -2.76 9.63
C TRP A 65 0.80 -3.85 8.83
N ARG A 66 0.50 -4.99 9.46
CA ARG A 66 -0.17 -6.14 8.82
C ARG A 66 -1.70 -6.05 8.87
N ALA A 67 -2.28 -4.96 9.34
CA ALA A 67 -3.72 -4.76 9.27
C ALA A 67 -4.19 -4.82 7.82
N THR A 68 -5.45 -5.23 7.60
CA THR A 68 -6.08 -5.39 6.28
C THR A 68 -6.01 -4.14 5.41
N SER A 69 -5.99 -2.96 6.05
CA SER A 69 -5.81 -1.65 5.42
C SER A 69 -4.97 -0.74 6.32
N PRO A 70 -3.63 -0.79 6.23
CA PRO A 70 -2.78 0.07 7.02
C PRO A 70 -2.93 1.51 6.52
N SER A 71 -3.54 2.37 7.34
CA SER A 71 -4.00 3.70 6.92
C SER A 71 -2.87 4.64 6.47
N PHE A 72 -1.64 4.44 6.96
CA PHE A 72 -0.46 5.22 6.52
C PHE A 72 -0.01 4.88 5.09
N LEU A 73 -0.45 3.76 4.51
CA LEU A 73 -0.21 3.43 3.10
C LEU A 73 -1.25 4.01 2.14
N ALA A 74 -2.20 4.80 2.65
CA ALA A 74 -3.28 5.40 1.85
C ALA A 74 -3.24 6.93 1.91
N SER A 75 -2.08 7.55 1.63
CA SER A 75 -1.95 9.01 1.72
C SER A 75 -2.61 9.77 0.57
N GLY A 76 -2.66 9.22 -0.66
CA GLY A 76 -3.39 9.90 -1.74
C GLY A 76 -3.25 9.25 -3.11
N ALA A 77 -3.98 9.81 -4.09
CA ALA A 77 -3.92 9.43 -5.49
C ALA A 77 -4.18 10.64 -6.39
N VAL A 78 -3.70 10.61 -7.63
CA VAL A 78 -4.03 11.56 -8.69
C VAL A 78 -4.23 10.82 -10.01
N ASP A 79 -5.18 11.24 -10.81
CA ASP A 79 -5.27 10.74 -12.18
C ASP A 79 -4.13 11.34 -13.03
N HIS A 80 -3.68 10.63 -14.07
CA HIS A 80 -2.55 11.10 -14.89
C HIS A 80 -2.77 12.48 -15.52
N ALA A 81 -4.02 12.82 -15.84
CA ALA A 81 -4.36 14.14 -16.37
C ALA A 81 -4.10 15.28 -15.35
N GLU A 82 -4.12 14.95 -14.07
CA GLU A 82 -4.00 15.90 -12.96
C GLU A 82 -2.66 15.78 -12.22
N TRP A 83 -1.66 15.12 -12.82
CA TRP A 83 -0.37 14.84 -12.17
C TRP A 83 0.32 16.10 -11.59
N ARG A 84 0.06 17.28 -12.16
CA ARG A 84 0.57 18.57 -11.65
C ARG A 84 0.13 18.89 -10.22
N THR A 85 -0.98 18.31 -9.77
CA THR A 85 -1.49 18.47 -8.39
C THR A 85 -0.76 17.57 -7.39
N LEU A 86 0.02 16.59 -7.84
CA LEU A 86 0.71 15.62 -6.99
C LEU A 86 1.66 16.29 -5.98
N ALA A 87 2.39 17.32 -6.42
CA ALA A 87 3.29 18.07 -5.54
C ALA A 87 2.53 18.75 -4.39
N ALA A 88 1.37 19.36 -4.69
CA ALA A 88 0.53 20.00 -3.69
C ALA A 88 -0.05 18.97 -2.71
N GLN A 89 -0.50 17.81 -3.20
CA GLN A 89 -1.00 16.73 -2.35
C GLN A 89 0.09 16.18 -1.41
N ILE A 90 1.28 15.89 -1.93
CA ILE A 90 2.42 15.40 -1.12
C ILE A 90 2.80 16.43 -0.05
N ARG A 91 2.83 17.72 -0.42
CA ARG A 91 3.09 18.82 0.52
C ARG A 91 2.07 18.86 1.65
N ALA A 92 0.78 18.75 1.31
CA ALA A 92 -0.30 18.72 2.30
C ALA A 92 -0.18 17.49 3.23
N GLY A 93 0.17 16.32 2.69
CA GLY A 93 0.43 15.12 3.50
C GLY A 93 1.59 15.29 4.48
N TRP A 94 2.68 15.91 4.04
CA TRP A 94 3.82 16.24 4.92
C TRP A 94 3.43 17.22 6.02
N ALA A 95 2.70 18.29 5.69
CA ALA A 95 2.24 19.26 6.66
C ALA A 95 1.33 18.62 7.73
N ALA A 96 0.42 17.72 7.31
CA ALA A 96 -0.44 16.97 8.22
C ALA A 96 0.36 16.04 9.14
N LEU A 97 1.39 15.35 8.61
CA LEU A 97 2.26 14.48 9.39
C LEU A 97 3.04 15.27 10.47
N VAL A 98 3.61 16.41 10.10
CA VAL A 98 4.39 17.27 11.03
C VAL A 98 3.51 17.89 12.11
N SER A 99 2.27 18.24 11.78
CA SER A 99 1.34 18.88 12.71
C SER A 99 0.71 17.92 13.73
N GLY A 100 1.03 16.61 13.67
CA GLY A 100 0.44 15.60 14.54
C GLY A 100 -1.01 15.21 14.19
N ASN A 101 -1.59 15.82 13.14
CA ASN A 101 -2.90 15.48 12.59
C ASN A 101 -2.86 14.26 11.64
N GLY A 102 -1.69 13.63 11.47
CA GLY A 102 -1.49 12.46 10.60
C GLY A 102 -2.29 11.22 10.99
N GLY A 103 -2.94 11.22 12.16
CA GLY A 103 -3.88 10.18 12.59
C GLY A 103 -5.30 10.33 12.04
N GLU A 104 -5.68 11.46 11.43
CA GLU A 104 -7.06 11.70 10.95
C GLU A 104 -7.16 12.26 9.52
N ALA A 105 -6.07 12.71 8.90
CA ALA A 105 -6.06 13.12 7.48
C ALA A 105 -5.99 11.90 6.54
N HIS A 106 -7.01 11.04 6.62
CA HIS A 106 -7.17 9.86 5.77
C HIS A 106 -7.94 10.24 4.51
N PHE A 107 -7.28 10.18 3.35
CA PHE A 107 -7.97 10.32 2.07
C PHE A 107 -8.74 9.02 1.79
N ALA A 108 -10.04 9.13 1.53
CA ALA A 108 -10.93 7.97 1.39
C ALA A 108 -10.42 6.98 0.32
N PRO A 109 -10.49 5.65 0.57
CA PRO A 109 -10.02 4.64 -0.36
C PRO A 109 -10.84 4.63 -1.66
N ASN A 110 -10.16 4.74 -2.80
CA ASN A 110 -10.49 4.25 -4.16
C ASN A 110 -11.94 4.34 -4.73
N MET A 111 -12.91 4.99 -4.08
CA MET A 111 -14.35 4.87 -4.44
C MET A 111 -15.00 6.15 -4.99
N ALA A 112 -14.29 7.27 -5.18
CA ALA A 112 -14.87 8.49 -5.75
C ALA A 112 -13.81 9.36 -6.46
N PRO A 113 -14.21 10.21 -7.44
CA PRO A 113 -13.37 11.33 -7.87
C PRO A 113 -13.03 12.13 -6.61
N LEU A 114 -11.74 12.34 -6.38
CA LEU A 114 -11.25 13.02 -5.19
C LEU A 114 -11.99 14.34 -5.04
N ALA A 115 -12.46 14.61 -3.82
CA ALA A 115 -13.05 15.90 -3.49
C ALA A 115 -12.12 17.00 -4.00
N MET A 116 -12.61 17.82 -4.95
CA MET A 116 -12.05 19.15 -5.16
C MET A 116 -12.28 19.90 -3.85
N GLY A 117 -11.28 19.87 -2.97
CA GLY A 117 -11.48 20.23 -1.58
C GLY A 117 -10.18 20.53 -0.87
N GLN A 118 -9.71 21.75 -1.06
CA GLN A 118 -8.88 22.50 -0.10
C GLN A 118 -7.45 21.98 0.12
N GLY A 119 -6.65 21.99 -0.94
CA GLY A 119 -5.23 22.32 -0.77
C GLY A 119 -5.13 23.76 -0.25
N GLY A 120 -5.07 23.92 1.08
CA GLY A 120 -4.69 25.19 1.69
C GLY A 120 -3.37 25.64 1.09
N GLN A 121 -3.36 26.88 0.58
CA GLN A 121 -2.23 27.51 -0.06
C GLN A 121 -1.16 27.93 0.96
N ASP A 122 -0.55 26.99 1.66
CA ASP A 122 0.70 27.26 2.38
C ASP A 122 1.87 27.08 1.42
N GLU A 123 2.00 28.03 0.48
CA GLU A 123 3.18 28.15 -0.41
C GLU A 123 4.49 28.22 0.39
N GLY A 124 4.43 28.62 1.66
CA GLY A 124 5.57 28.71 2.59
C GLY A 124 5.98 27.42 3.30
N PHE A 125 5.21 26.32 3.23
CA PHE A 125 5.62 25.06 3.89
C PHE A 125 6.73 24.37 3.09
N ILE A 126 7.91 24.28 3.69
CA ILE A 126 9.07 23.57 3.12
C ILE A 126 8.97 22.10 3.53
N CYS A 127 8.80 21.21 2.55
CA CYS A 127 8.76 19.77 2.79
C CYS A 127 10.12 19.29 3.29
N PRO A 128 10.21 18.65 4.47
CA PRO A 128 11.44 17.98 4.89
C PRO A 128 11.83 16.88 3.87
N ALA A 129 13.12 16.55 3.83
CA ALA A 129 13.61 15.49 2.94
C ALA A 129 13.11 14.12 3.42
N PRO A 130 12.60 13.25 2.51
CA PRO A 130 12.29 11.87 2.86
C PRO A 130 13.58 11.06 3.06
N ALA A 131 13.49 9.90 3.72
CA ALA A 131 14.62 8.95 3.80
C ALA A 131 15.01 8.39 2.42
N GLY A 132 14.04 8.36 1.50
CA GLY A 132 14.22 7.98 0.11
C GLY A 132 12.87 7.87 -0.59
N VAL A 133 12.91 7.65 -1.91
CA VAL A 133 11.71 7.51 -2.73
C VAL A 133 11.73 6.18 -3.46
N TRP A 134 10.65 5.41 -3.36
CA TRP A 134 10.47 4.16 -4.11
C TRP A 134 9.30 4.30 -5.09
N LEU A 135 9.55 3.96 -6.36
CA LEU A 135 8.57 4.04 -7.45
C LEU A 135 8.34 2.66 -8.08
N ALA A 136 7.09 2.20 -8.12
CA ALA A 136 6.62 1.23 -9.11
C ALA A 136 6.01 1.99 -10.28
N ASN A 137 6.38 1.66 -11.52
CA ASN A 137 5.84 2.31 -12.71
C ASN A 137 5.57 1.29 -13.81
N VAL A 138 4.31 1.28 -14.28
CA VAL A 138 3.85 0.52 -15.44
C VAL A 138 3.13 1.40 -16.48
N ALA A 139 2.99 2.70 -16.20
CA ALA A 139 2.35 3.69 -17.08
C ALA A 139 3.32 4.34 -18.09
N GLY A 140 4.59 3.91 -18.11
CA GLY A 140 5.60 4.33 -19.08
C GLY A 140 6.37 5.60 -18.70
N ASP A 141 7.20 6.07 -19.63
CA ASP A 141 8.21 7.11 -19.37
C ASP A 141 7.59 8.46 -19.00
N ALA A 142 6.42 8.80 -19.57
CA ALA A 142 5.72 10.04 -19.28
C ALA A 142 5.30 10.12 -17.80
N ALA A 143 4.82 9.02 -17.23
CA ALA A 143 4.45 8.95 -15.81
C ALA A 143 5.68 9.01 -14.90
N GLU A 144 6.78 8.34 -15.28
CA GLU A 144 8.04 8.45 -14.53
C GLU A 144 8.57 9.89 -14.52
N GLN A 145 8.52 10.56 -15.66
CA GLN A 145 8.94 11.94 -15.79
C GLN A 145 8.05 12.89 -14.98
N ALA A 146 6.74 12.66 -14.94
CA ALA A 146 5.82 13.41 -14.09
C ALA A 146 6.22 13.29 -12.61
N VAL A 147 6.50 12.07 -12.13
CA VAL A 147 6.99 11.85 -10.75
C VAL A 147 8.31 12.57 -10.51
N ARG A 148 9.29 12.45 -11.42
CA ARG A 148 10.59 13.13 -11.32
C ARG A 148 10.42 14.66 -11.22
N MET A 149 9.56 15.25 -12.05
CA MET A 149 9.26 16.69 -12.02
C MET A 149 8.58 17.09 -10.71
N THR A 150 7.68 16.26 -10.16
CA THR A 150 7.10 16.48 -8.84
C THR A 150 8.16 16.50 -7.74
N LEU A 151 9.09 15.53 -7.74
CA LEU A 151 10.18 15.50 -6.75
C LEU A 151 11.08 16.74 -6.86
N GLN A 152 11.44 17.14 -8.09
CA GLN A 152 12.23 18.36 -8.34
C GLN A 152 11.51 19.63 -7.87
N THR A 153 10.18 19.69 -8.02
CA THR A 153 9.37 20.82 -7.55
C THR A 153 9.40 20.94 -6.03
N LEU A 154 9.45 19.80 -5.33
CA LEU A 154 9.41 19.77 -3.87
C LEU A 154 10.79 19.94 -3.23
N TRP A 155 11.84 19.38 -3.83
CA TRP A 155 13.17 19.27 -3.20
C TRP A 155 14.35 19.67 -4.10
N GLY A 156 14.09 20.21 -5.29
CA GLY A 156 15.14 20.60 -6.24
C GLY A 156 15.89 19.42 -6.86
N MET A 157 17.03 19.69 -7.49
CA MET A 157 17.78 18.68 -8.27
C MET A 157 18.35 17.53 -7.43
N ALA A 158 18.60 17.76 -6.13
CA ALA A 158 19.11 16.72 -5.22
C ALA A 158 18.15 15.54 -5.06
N SER A 159 16.86 15.72 -5.39
CA SER A 159 15.87 14.65 -5.28
C SER A 159 16.10 13.48 -6.25
N ALA A 160 16.91 13.69 -7.29
CA ALA A 160 17.21 12.65 -8.28
C ALA A 160 17.96 11.46 -7.66
N ASP A 161 18.81 11.72 -6.66
CA ASP A 161 19.63 10.71 -6.00
C ASP A 161 18.83 9.81 -5.04
N TRP A 162 17.61 10.23 -4.68
CA TRP A 162 16.75 9.50 -3.73
C TRP A 162 15.78 8.55 -4.42
N LEU A 163 15.53 8.71 -5.72
CA LEU A 163 14.52 7.98 -6.46
C LEU A 163 15.04 6.62 -6.91
N GLN A 164 14.48 5.58 -6.32
CA GLN A 164 14.70 4.18 -6.68
C GLN A 164 13.47 3.65 -7.41
N VAL A 165 13.66 3.15 -8.63
CA VAL A 165 12.57 2.55 -9.42
C VAL A 165 12.62 1.03 -9.26
N LEU A 166 11.56 0.46 -8.68
CA LEU A 166 11.43 -0.98 -8.55
C LEU A 166 11.21 -1.61 -9.93
N ARG A 167 12.08 -2.57 -10.26
CA ARG A 167 11.93 -3.45 -11.42
C ARG A 167 11.83 -4.89 -10.93
N ALA A 168 11.09 -5.72 -11.66
CA ALA A 168 11.03 -7.15 -11.35
C ALA A 168 12.41 -7.79 -11.53
N SER A 169 12.78 -8.64 -10.58
CA SER A 169 14.07 -9.34 -10.51
C SER A 169 13.84 -10.83 -10.20
N GLU A 170 14.91 -11.62 -10.19
CA GLU A 170 14.87 -13.05 -9.82
C GLU A 170 14.39 -13.26 -8.38
N SER A 171 14.86 -12.42 -7.45
CA SER A 171 14.38 -12.40 -6.07
C SER A 171 14.49 -11.00 -5.47
N ARG A 172 13.61 -10.71 -4.50
CA ARG A 172 13.63 -9.48 -3.69
C ARG A 172 12.74 -9.69 -2.46
N ALA A 173 13.20 -9.22 -1.31
CA ALA A 173 12.38 -9.11 -0.08
C ALA A 173 11.58 -10.40 0.25
N GLY A 174 12.25 -11.55 0.21
CA GLY A 174 11.64 -12.86 0.52
C GLY A 174 10.88 -13.53 -0.62
N VAL A 175 10.62 -12.82 -1.73
CA VAL A 175 9.92 -13.38 -2.90
C VAL A 175 10.90 -13.81 -3.98
N ARG A 176 10.65 -14.99 -4.58
CA ARG A 176 11.36 -15.52 -5.75
C ARG A 176 10.44 -15.54 -6.96
N ASN A 177 10.89 -15.01 -8.09
CA ASN A 177 10.10 -14.82 -9.29
C ASN A 177 10.16 -16.06 -10.19
N GLY A 178 9.04 -16.78 -10.34
CA GLY A 178 8.95 -17.97 -11.20
C GLY A 178 8.66 -17.70 -12.67
N TYR A 179 8.67 -16.44 -13.13
CA TYR A 179 8.68 -16.19 -14.57
C TYR A 179 9.95 -16.76 -15.21
N ARG A 180 9.83 -17.31 -16.42
CA ARG A 180 10.99 -17.75 -17.22
C ARG A 180 11.98 -16.60 -17.48
N THR A 181 11.44 -15.40 -17.66
CA THR A 181 12.21 -14.16 -17.77
C THR A 181 11.71 -13.20 -16.70
N PRO A 182 12.34 -13.18 -15.50
CA PRO A 182 11.84 -12.42 -14.34
C PRO A 182 11.58 -10.94 -14.61
N THR A 183 12.40 -10.30 -15.45
CA THR A 183 12.31 -8.88 -15.80
C THR A 183 11.06 -8.50 -16.62
N GLN A 184 10.32 -9.48 -17.14
CA GLN A 184 9.06 -9.23 -17.87
C GLN A 184 7.85 -9.03 -16.96
N LEU A 185 7.95 -9.35 -15.67
CA LEU A 185 6.87 -9.13 -14.73
C LEU A 185 6.70 -7.63 -14.46
N GLY A 186 5.45 -7.16 -14.49
CA GLY A 186 5.12 -5.76 -14.15
C GLY A 186 5.58 -5.39 -12.74
N SER A 187 6.10 -4.17 -12.58
CA SER A 187 6.67 -3.70 -11.29
C SER A 187 5.60 -3.58 -10.20
N ASP A 188 4.37 -3.27 -10.56
CA ASP A 188 3.18 -3.24 -9.71
C ASP A 188 2.79 -4.62 -9.18
N ARG A 189 2.79 -5.64 -10.05
CA ARG A 189 2.54 -7.04 -9.69
C ARG A 189 3.67 -7.59 -8.84
N TRP A 190 4.91 -7.23 -9.16
CA TRP A 190 6.08 -7.59 -8.36
C TRP A 190 6.02 -7.01 -6.95
N ALA A 191 5.70 -5.72 -6.83
CA ALA A 191 5.47 -5.09 -5.53
C ALA A 191 4.30 -5.77 -4.79
N SER A 192 3.19 -6.05 -5.47
CA SER A 192 2.03 -6.70 -4.85
C SER A 192 2.37 -8.07 -4.25
N LEU A 193 3.19 -8.87 -4.94
CA LEU A 193 3.70 -10.15 -4.43
C LEU A 193 4.51 -9.97 -3.15
N ILE A 194 5.43 -9.00 -3.13
CA ILE A 194 6.27 -8.69 -1.96
C ILE A 194 5.39 -8.22 -0.79
N GLY A 195 4.47 -7.29 -1.05
CA GLY A 195 3.56 -6.77 -0.04
C GLY A 195 2.68 -7.87 0.55
N ALA A 196 2.13 -8.75 -0.29
CA ALA A 196 1.31 -9.87 0.14
C ALA A 196 2.11 -10.89 0.96
N HIS A 197 3.33 -11.23 0.54
CA HIS A 197 4.20 -12.14 1.30
C HIS A 197 4.51 -11.60 2.70
N ALA A 198 4.78 -10.29 2.82
CA ALA A 198 5.07 -9.64 4.09
C ALA A 198 3.83 -9.54 5.02
N ALA A 199 2.65 -9.38 4.44
CA ALA A 199 1.38 -9.27 5.16
C ALA A 199 0.92 -10.63 5.74
N TRP A 200 1.09 -11.73 4.98
CA TRP A 200 0.66 -13.08 5.38
C TRP A 200 1.81 -14.09 5.30
N PRO A 201 2.79 -14.00 6.22
CA PRO A 201 3.93 -14.90 6.22
C PRO A 201 3.49 -16.36 6.45
N GLY A 202 4.03 -17.28 5.65
CA GLY A 202 3.76 -18.71 5.79
C GLY A 202 2.42 -19.19 5.21
N GLU A 203 1.69 -18.32 4.48
CA GLU A 203 0.43 -18.68 3.81
C GLU A 203 0.60 -18.77 2.28
N HIS A 204 -0.07 -19.71 1.63
CA HIS A 204 -0.21 -19.71 0.17
C HIS A 204 -1.26 -18.68 -0.24
N LEU A 205 -0.96 -17.84 -1.22
CA LEU A 205 -1.78 -16.71 -1.61
C LEU A 205 -2.18 -16.81 -3.08
N LEU A 206 -3.46 -16.58 -3.34
CA LEU A 206 -3.96 -16.15 -4.64
C LEU A 206 -4.24 -14.66 -4.55
N ILE A 207 -3.41 -13.85 -5.18
CA ILE A 207 -3.57 -12.38 -5.17
C ILE A 207 -4.32 -12.01 -6.44
N VAL A 208 -5.40 -11.25 -6.29
CA VAL A 208 -6.24 -10.79 -7.40
C VAL A 208 -6.33 -9.28 -7.34
N THR A 209 -5.85 -8.61 -8.39
CA THR A 209 -5.92 -7.14 -8.47
C THR A 209 -6.88 -6.71 -9.56
N LEU A 210 -7.95 -6.00 -9.18
CA LEU A 210 -8.95 -5.46 -10.09
C LEU A 210 -8.65 -4.00 -10.44
N GLY A 211 -7.98 -3.78 -11.57
CA GLY A 211 -7.73 -2.47 -12.16
C GLY A 211 -8.19 -2.39 -13.62
N THR A 212 -7.43 -1.66 -14.44
CA THR A 212 -7.63 -1.64 -15.91
C THR A 212 -7.58 -3.06 -16.49
N ALA A 213 -6.62 -3.86 -16.02
CA ALA A 213 -6.60 -5.30 -16.17
C ALA A 213 -6.95 -5.95 -14.83
N THR A 214 -7.53 -7.14 -14.90
CA THR A 214 -7.58 -8.05 -13.75
C THR A 214 -6.37 -8.95 -13.81
N THR A 215 -5.56 -8.96 -12.75
CA THR A 215 -4.42 -9.86 -12.63
C THR A 215 -4.66 -10.87 -11.53
N VAL A 216 -4.13 -12.08 -11.71
CA VAL A 216 -4.17 -13.16 -10.72
C VAL A 216 -2.76 -13.69 -10.55
N GLU A 217 -2.26 -13.74 -9.32
CA GLU A 217 -0.93 -14.23 -9.00
C GLU A 217 -0.99 -15.38 -8.00
N ALA A 218 -0.27 -16.47 -8.29
CA ALA A 218 -0.11 -17.60 -7.40
C ALA A 218 1.23 -17.52 -6.65
N LEU A 219 1.17 -17.42 -5.33
CA LEU A 219 2.35 -17.27 -4.47
C LEU A 219 2.36 -18.34 -3.38
N CYS A 220 3.45 -19.07 -3.27
CA CYS A 220 3.66 -20.05 -2.22
C CYS A 220 4.01 -19.39 -0.88
N ALA A 221 3.71 -20.10 0.22
CA ALA A 221 4.06 -19.73 1.59
C ALA A 221 5.55 -19.40 1.78
N ASP A 222 6.42 -20.03 1.00
CA ASP A 222 7.88 -19.87 1.03
C ASP A 222 8.41 -18.72 0.15
N GLY A 223 7.50 -17.89 -0.39
CA GLY A 223 7.82 -16.77 -1.25
C GLY A 223 8.00 -17.13 -2.74
N THR A 224 7.80 -18.39 -3.15
CA THR A 224 7.87 -18.75 -4.58
C THR A 224 6.65 -18.25 -5.34
N TYR A 225 6.83 -17.27 -6.22
CA TYR A 225 5.82 -16.88 -7.20
C TYR A 225 5.76 -17.91 -8.33
N LEU A 226 4.64 -18.62 -8.48
CA LEU A 226 4.48 -19.70 -9.46
C LEU A 226 4.13 -19.19 -10.87
N GLY A 227 3.71 -17.93 -10.98
CA GLY A 227 3.15 -17.35 -12.19
C GLY A 227 1.75 -16.79 -11.97
N GLY A 228 1.11 -16.33 -13.04
CA GLY A 228 -0.17 -15.66 -12.95
C GLY A 228 -0.90 -15.51 -14.27
N LEU A 229 -2.08 -14.92 -14.20
CA LEU A 229 -2.98 -14.64 -15.32
C LEU A 229 -3.21 -13.14 -15.45
N ILE A 230 -3.45 -12.68 -16.68
CA ILE A 230 -3.87 -11.31 -17.00
C ILE A 230 -5.12 -11.41 -17.86
N ALA A 231 -6.17 -10.74 -17.44
CA ALA A 231 -7.46 -10.65 -18.13
C ALA A 231 -7.89 -9.18 -18.24
N PRO A 232 -8.79 -8.81 -19.16
CA PRO A 232 -9.37 -7.47 -19.15
C PRO A 232 -10.11 -7.24 -17.83
N GLY A 233 -9.94 -6.04 -17.26
CA GLY A 233 -10.71 -5.62 -16.09
C GLY A 233 -12.18 -5.34 -16.44
N PRO A 234 -13.05 -5.14 -15.44
CA PRO A 234 -14.48 -4.91 -15.67
C PRO A 234 -14.80 -3.80 -16.68
N ALA A 235 -14.19 -2.62 -16.51
CA ALA A 235 -14.40 -1.48 -17.41
C ALA A 235 -13.93 -1.79 -18.84
N LEU A 236 -12.80 -2.48 -19.00
CA LEU A 236 -12.26 -2.84 -20.30
C LEU A 236 -13.13 -3.90 -21.00
N MET A 237 -13.69 -4.86 -20.25
CA MET A 237 -14.65 -5.82 -20.80
C MET A 237 -15.88 -5.10 -21.38
N LEU A 238 -16.48 -4.18 -20.62
CA LEU A 238 -17.64 -3.40 -21.06
C LEU A 238 -17.32 -2.54 -22.28
N GLN A 239 -16.18 -1.84 -22.24
CA GLN A 239 -15.70 -1.04 -23.37
C GLN A 239 -15.49 -1.89 -24.63
N SER A 240 -14.92 -3.09 -24.49
CA SER A 240 -14.66 -3.98 -25.62
C SER A 240 -15.94 -4.46 -26.29
N LEU A 241 -17.02 -4.70 -25.53
CA LEU A 241 -18.33 -5.08 -26.08
C LEU A 241 -18.98 -3.92 -26.83
N ALA A 242 -18.95 -2.72 -26.25
CA ALA A 242 -19.52 -1.52 -26.88
C ALA A 242 -18.78 -1.13 -28.17
N GLN A 243 -17.45 -1.25 -28.20
CA GLN A 243 -16.65 -0.92 -29.39
C GLN A 243 -16.60 -2.04 -30.43
N GLY A 244 -16.67 -3.30 -29.98
CA GLY A 244 -16.52 -4.47 -30.84
C GLY A 244 -17.82 -4.98 -31.47
N THR A 245 -18.97 -4.36 -31.18
CA THR A 245 -20.27 -4.81 -31.68
C THR A 245 -21.12 -3.65 -32.18
N ALA A 246 -22.02 -3.92 -33.12
CA ALA A 246 -22.84 -2.88 -33.75
C ALA A 246 -24.03 -2.41 -32.92
N GLN A 247 -24.47 -3.20 -31.93
CA GLN A 247 -25.75 -3.00 -31.24
C GLN A 247 -25.66 -2.97 -29.72
N LEU A 248 -24.51 -3.33 -29.12
CA LEU A 248 -24.40 -3.29 -27.66
C LEU A 248 -24.12 -1.86 -27.19
N PRO A 249 -24.80 -1.39 -26.13
CA PRO A 249 -24.63 -0.04 -25.63
C PRO A 249 -23.29 0.14 -24.91
N THR A 250 -22.86 1.39 -24.78
CA THR A 250 -21.84 1.76 -23.80
C THR A 250 -22.51 1.83 -22.42
N LEU A 251 -21.97 1.09 -21.46
CA LEU A 251 -22.48 1.04 -20.08
C LEU A 251 -21.43 1.58 -19.13
N ASP A 252 -21.90 2.19 -18.04
CA ASP A 252 -21.04 2.59 -16.93
C ASP A 252 -20.46 1.35 -16.23
N ALA A 253 -19.20 1.45 -15.79
CA ALA A 253 -18.46 0.36 -15.16
C ALA A 253 -18.87 0.07 -13.71
N THR A 254 -20.16 0.09 -13.44
CA THR A 254 -20.76 -0.28 -12.16
C THR A 254 -21.09 -1.76 -12.19
N MET A 255 -20.24 -2.55 -11.54
CA MET A 255 -20.47 -3.97 -11.38
C MET A 255 -21.71 -4.20 -10.52
N PRO A 256 -22.68 -5.01 -10.98
CA PRO A 256 -23.87 -5.28 -10.19
C PRO A 256 -23.48 -6.02 -8.90
N ALA A 257 -24.10 -5.60 -7.80
CA ALA A 257 -23.95 -6.25 -6.51
C ALA A 257 -24.87 -7.49 -6.44
N GLY A 258 -24.26 -8.68 -6.40
CA GLY A 258 -24.96 -9.94 -6.16
C GLY A 258 -25.83 -10.44 -7.33
N GLY A 259 -26.28 -11.70 -7.19
CA GLY A 259 -27.15 -12.39 -8.14
C GLY A 259 -26.39 -13.24 -9.16
N GLN A 260 -26.75 -14.52 -9.26
CA GLN A 260 -26.22 -15.48 -10.26
C GLN A 260 -27.25 -15.84 -11.34
N ASP A 261 -28.46 -15.27 -11.26
CA ASP A 261 -29.51 -15.59 -12.23
C ASP A 261 -29.16 -15.05 -13.63
N PHE A 262 -29.65 -15.74 -14.65
CA PHE A 262 -29.57 -15.26 -16.02
C PHE A 262 -30.38 -13.97 -16.20
N ALA A 263 -29.75 -13.01 -16.89
CA ALA A 263 -30.32 -11.71 -17.18
C ALA A 263 -31.53 -11.76 -18.13
N ARG A 264 -32.38 -10.73 -18.06
CA ARG A 264 -33.56 -10.59 -18.95
C ARG A 264 -33.57 -9.29 -19.77
N SER A 265 -32.51 -8.49 -19.71
CA SER A 265 -32.25 -7.36 -20.60
C SER A 265 -30.81 -7.40 -21.11
N THR A 266 -30.53 -6.70 -22.22
CA THR A 266 -29.17 -6.62 -22.79
C THR A 266 -28.18 -6.02 -21.80
N ASP A 267 -28.55 -4.92 -21.15
CA ASP A 267 -27.68 -4.22 -20.19
C ASP A 267 -27.32 -5.13 -19.02
N GLU A 268 -28.33 -5.82 -18.46
CA GLU A 268 -28.13 -6.78 -17.39
C GLU A 268 -27.31 -7.99 -17.85
N ALA A 269 -27.51 -8.48 -19.08
CA ALA A 269 -26.77 -9.61 -19.63
C ALA A 269 -25.28 -9.28 -19.78
N ILE A 270 -24.96 -8.06 -20.22
CA ILE A 270 -23.59 -7.57 -20.31
C ILE A 270 -22.98 -7.46 -18.91
N LEU A 271 -23.63 -6.75 -17.99
CA LEU A 271 -23.11 -6.50 -16.65
C LEU A 271 -22.91 -7.80 -15.85
N ARG A 272 -23.91 -8.70 -15.85
CA ARG A 272 -23.81 -10.00 -15.18
C ARG A 272 -22.81 -10.93 -15.86
N GLY A 273 -22.73 -10.89 -17.20
CA GLY A 273 -21.74 -11.67 -17.95
C GLY A 273 -20.30 -11.28 -17.59
N CYS A 274 -20.02 -9.97 -17.51
CA CYS A 274 -18.72 -9.46 -17.05
C CYS A 274 -18.44 -9.86 -15.59
N ALA A 275 -19.43 -9.76 -14.69
CA ALA A 275 -19.31 -10.21 -13.30
C ALA A 275 -19.00 -11.70 -13.17
N ALA A 276 -19.75 -12.55 -13.87
CA ALA A 276 -19.55 -13.99 -13.88
C ALA A 276 -18.17 -14.37 -14.46
N ALA A 277 -17.69 -13.66 -15.49
CA ALA A 277 -16.36 -13.89 -16.05
C ALA A 277 -15.24 -13.58 -15.04
N GLN A 278 -15.36 -12.47 -14.30
CA GLN A 278 -14.40 -12.11 -13.25
C GLN A 278 -14.45 -13.10 -12.08
N ALA A 279 -15.65 -13.46 -11.61
CA ALA A 279 -15.83 -14.42 -10.52
C ALA A 279 -15.29 -15.80 -10.89
N GLY A 280 -15.65 -16.30 -12.08
CA GLY A 280 -15.17 -17.58 -12.58
C GLY A 280 -13.66 -17.63 -12.78
N LEU A 281 -13.02 -16.52 -13.21
CA LEU A 281 -11.56 -16.42 -13.28
C LEU A 281 -10.93 -16.64 -11.90
N VAL A 282 -11.46 -15.99 -10.86
CA VAL A 282 -10.93 -16.09 -9.48
C VAL A 282 -11.19 -17.46 -8.89
N GLU A 283 -12.44 -17.92 -8.89
CA GLU A 283 -12.87 -19.20 -8.30
C GLU A 283 -12.14 -20.38 -8.94
N ARG A 284 -12.04 -20.40 -10.27
CA ARG A 284 -11.32 -21.47 -10.97
C ARG A 284 -9.82 -21.44 -10.67
N SER A 285 -9.21 -20.25 -10.62
CA SER A 285 -7.78 -20.12 -10.31
C SER A 285 -7.48 -20.54 -8.87
N HIS A 286 -8.36 -20.17 -7.93
CA HIS A 286 -8.25 -20.57 -6.53
C HIS A 286 -8.34 -22.08 -6.37
N ALA A 287 -9.38 -22.71 -6.93
CA ALA A 287 -9.57 -24.16 -6.87
C ALA A 287 -8.39 -24.91 -7.51
N GLN A 288 -7.91 -24.45 -8.67
CA GLN A 288 -6.75 -25.04 -9.34
C GLN A 288 -5.49 -24.96 -8.47
N LEU A 289 -5.22 -23.80 -7.86
CA LEU A 289 -4.04 -23.60 -7.01
C LEU A 289 -4.12 -24.46 -5.74
N GLN A 290 -5.29 -24.57 -5.12
CA GLN A 290 -5.50 -25.45 -3.96
C GLN A 290 -5.20 -26.91 -4.31
N VAL A 291 -5.70 -27.41 -5.45
CA VAL A 291 -5.42 -28.78 -5.90
C VAL A 291 -3.93 -28.97 -6.18
N GLN A 292 -3.29 -28.01 -6.85
CA GLN A 292 -1.87 -28.09 -7.19
C GLN A 292 -0.97 -28.16 -5.95
N LEU A 293 -1.30 -27.39 -4.90
CA LEU A 293 -0.50 -27.31 -3.68
C LEU A 293 -0.88 -28.36 -2.63
N GLY A 294 -2.09 -28.93 -2.71
CA GLY A 294 -2.61 -29.83 -1.67
C GLY A 294 -2.77 -29.14 -0.31
N ALA A 295 -2.94 -27.82 -0.29
CA ALA A 295 -2.95 -27.00 0.92
C ALA A 295 -3.98 -25.84 0.82
N PRO A 296 -4.41 -25.25 1.95
CA PRO A 296 -5.25 -24.06 1.95
C PRO A 296 -4.55 -22.88 1.24
N VAL A 297 -5.34 -22.10 0.49
CA VAL A 297 -4.89 -20.90 -0.22
C VAL A 297 -5.78 -19.74 0.21
N ARG A 298 -5.19 -18.65 0.68
CA ARG A 298 -5.91 -17.39 0.93
C ARG A 298 -6.12 -16.67 -0.39
N CYS A 299 -7.36 -16.31 -0.69
CA CYS A 299 -7.65 -15.39 -1.78
C CYS A 299 -7.62 -13.95 -1.27
N VAL A 300 -6.74 -13.12 -1.84
CA VAL A 300 -6.60 -11.70 -1.51
C VAL A 300 -7.11 -10.87 -2.68
N LEU A 301 -8.08 -9.99 -2.44
CA LEU A 301 -8.61 -9.06 -3.44
C LEU A 301 -8.08 -7.64 -3.20
N SER A 302 -7.61 -7.02 -4.28
CA SER A 302 -7.14 -5.63 -4.31
C SER A 302 -7.77 -4.87 -5.48
N GLY A 303 -7.65 -3.55 -5.47
CA GLY A 303 -8.13 -2.69 -6.55
C GLY A 303 -9.54 -2.13 -6.34
N GLY A 304 -10.01 -1.36 -7.34
CA GLY A 304 -11.20 -0.52 -7.23
C GLY A 304 -12.52 -1.30 -7.24
N ALA A 305 -12.59 -2.39 -8.02
CA ALA A 305 -13.81 -3.18 -8.17
C ALA A 305 -13.91 -4.38 -7.19
N ARG A 306 -13.00 -4.47 -6.21
CA ARG A 306 -12.90 -5.65 -5.33
C ARG A 306 -14.16 -5.91 -4.49
N GLN A 307 -14.82 -4.86 -3.99
CA GLN A 307 -15.97 -5.01 -3.09
C GLN A 307 -17.18 -5.60 -3.84
N ALA A 308 -17.42 -5.12 -5.06
CA ALA A 308 -18.45 -5.68 -5.93
C ALA A 308 -18.15 -7.15 -6.29
N LEU A 309 -16.89 -7.47 -6.57
CA LEU A 309 -16.51 -8.87 -6.84
C LEU A 309 -16.65 -9.74 -5.57
N ALA A 310 -16.23 -9.25 -4.41
CA ALA A 310 -16.32 -9.99 -3.14
C ALA A 310 -17.74 -10.46 -2.82
N GLN A 311 -18.75 -9.64 -3.15
CA GLN A 311 -20.17 -9.99 -2.97
C GLN A 311 -20.68 -11.06 -3.95
N THR A 312 -19.92 -11.33 -5.02
CA THR A 312 -20.28 -12.30 -6.07
C THR A 312 -19.59 -13.65 -5.84
N LEU A 313 -18.43 -13.66 -5.18
CA LEU A 313 -17.63 -14.86 -4.96
C LEU A 313 -18.24 -15.79 -3.90
N THR A 314 -18.08 -17.08 -4.10
CA THR A 314 -18.53 -18.14 -3.18
C THR A 314 -17.45 -18.60 -2.20
N LEU A 315 -16.21 -18.15 -2.38
CA LEU A 315 -15.07 -18.47 -1.53
C LEU A 315 -14.77 -17.37 -0.49
N PRO A 316 -14.11 -17.69 0.64
CA PRO A 316 -13.65 -16.67 1.56
C PRO A 316 -12.56 -15.81 0.92
N VAL A 317 -12.70 -14.50 1.05
CA VAL A 317 -11.74 -13.51 0.53
C VAL A 317 -11.26 -12.58 1.62
N THR A 318 -10.01 -12.11 1.47
CA THR A 318 -9.44 -11.02 2.26
C THR A 318 -9.25 -9.83 1.35
N GLU A 319 -9.78 -8.67 1.69
CA GLU A 319 -9.51 -7.44 0.93
C GLU A 319 -8.19 -6.82 1.38
N HIS A 320 -7.46 -6.15 0.49
CA HIS A 320 -6.31 -5.32 0.87
C HIS A 320 -6.03 -4.21 -0.17
N ASP A 321 -6.12 -2.95 0.26
CA ASP A 321 -6.25 -1.82 -0.69
C ASP A 321 -4.93 -1.32 -1.25
N GLN A 322 -3.82 -1.63 -0.57
CA GLN A 322 -2.53 -0.99 -0.80
C GLN A 322 -1.38 -1.99 -0.97
N LEU A 323 -1.60 -3.13 -1.64
CA LEU A 323 -0.56 -4.17 -1.78
C LEU A 323 0.69 -3.68 -2.52
N VAL A 324 0.54 -2.83 -3.55
CA VAL A 324 1.68 -2.27 -4.29
C VAL A 324 2.53 -1.39 -3.38
N LEU A 325 1.89 -0.42 -2.70
CA LEU A 325 2.57 0.45 -1.75
C LEU A 325 3.15 -0.37 -0.59
N ALA A 326 2.49 -1.46 -0.20
CA ALA A 326 2.99 -2.34 0.83
C ALA A 326 4.29 -3.06 0.42
N GLY A 327 4.36 -3.52 -0.83
CA GLY A 327 5.57 -4.08 -1.40
C GLY A 327 6.71 -3.09 -1.48
N LEU A 328 6.44 -1.86 -1.94
CA LEU A 328 7.45 -0.80 -2.00
C LEU A 328 8.01 -0.48 -0.61
N TYR A 329 7.16 -0.46 0.42
CA TYR A 329 7.60 -0.26 1.79
C TYR A 329 8.49 -1.41 2.29
N GLU A 330 8.11 -2.66 2.06
CA GLU A 330 8.93 -3.81 2.45
C GLU A 330 10.30 -3.76 1.76
N VAL A 331 10.35 -3.40 0.48
CA VAL A 331 11.60 -3.20 -0.25
C VAL A 331 12.45 -2.09 0.39
N ALA A 332 11.84 -0.97 0.77
CA ALA A 332 12.52 0.14 1.44
C ALA A 332 13.14 -0.29 2.78
N LEU A 333 12.36 -1.00 3.60
CA LEU A 333 12.83 -1.51 4.90
C LEU A 333 13.97 -2.52 4.76
N CYS A 334 13.88 -3.46 3.83
CA CYS A 334 14.95 -4.44 3.59
C CYS A 334 16.25 -3.76 3.15
N THR A 335 16.15 -2.72 2.32
CA THR A 335 17.32 -1.98 1.81
C THR A 335 18.03 -1.22 2.95
N ALA A 336 17.28 -0.58 3.85
CA ALA A 336 17.88 0.05 5.04
C ALA A 336 18.50 -0.98 6.02
N GLY A 337 17.93 -2.19 6.10
CA GLY A 337 18.46 -3.28 6.92
C GLY A 337 19.78 -3.87 6.41
N THR A 338 19.99 -3.93 5.09
CA THR A 338 21.25 -4.39 4.50
C THR A 338 22.38 -3.40 4.71
N ASP A 339 22.13 -2.10 4.53
CA ASP A 339 23.14 -1.05 4.70
C ASP A 339 23.62 -0.95 6.15
N SER A 340 22.72 -1.12 7.12
CA SER A 340 23.07 -1.14 8.55
C SER A 340 23.81 -2.41 8.99
N THR A 341 23.64 -3.52 8.28
CA THR A 341 24.37 -4.77 8.53
C THR A 341 25.77 -4.70 7.94
N GLU A 342 25.95 -4.20 6.71
CA GLU A 342 27.27 -3.97 6.10
C GLU A 342 28.10 -2.91 6.85
N ALA A 343 27.46 -1.84 7.36
CA ALA A 343 28.10 -0.85 8.23
C ALA A 343 28.56 -1.44 9.58
N ARG A 344 27.85 -2.43 10.12
CA ARG A 344 28.26 -3.14 11.35
C ARG A 344 29.40 -4.13 11.10
N VAL A 345 29.43 -4.79 9.95
CA VAL A 345 30.51 -5.72 9.58
C VAL A 345 31.82 -4.97 9.30
N THR A 346 31.76 -3.80 8.67
CA THR A 346 32.96 -2.95 8.44
C THR A 346 33.53 -2.37 9.75
N HIS A 347 32.68 -2.01 10.72
CA HIS A 347 33.14 -1.57 12.04
C HIS A 347 33.69 -2.71 12.91
N ALA A 348 33.18 -3.94 12.78
CA ALA A 348 33.71 -5.10 13.50
C ALA A 348 35.08 -5.57 12.93
N ALA A 349 35.37 -5.30 11.65
CA ALA A 349 36.63 -5.68 11.02
C ALA A 349 37.83 -4.78 11.37
N THR A 350 37.65 -3.72 12.17
CA THR A 350 38.74 -2.79 12.54
C THR A 350 39.29 -2.97 13.96
N THR A 351 38.78 -3.95 14.71
CA THR A 351 39.28 -4.31 16.04
C THR A 351 39.53 -5.80 16.11
N ASP A 352 40.62 -6.25 15.51
CA ASP A 352 41.43 -7.40 15.96
C ASP A 352 42.59 -7.64 14.98
N LEU A 353 43.60 -6.77 15.07
CA LEU A 353 44.95 -7.12 14.64
C LEU A 353 45.68 -7.67 15.86
N PRO A 354 46.03 -8.97 15.91
CA PRO A 354 46.79 -9.51 17.03
C PRO A 354 48.21 -8.92 17.01
N ALA A 355 48.67 -8.48 18.18
CA ALA A 355 50.00 -7.95 18.39
C ALA A 355 51.09 -8.97 17.96
N PRO A 356 52.19 -8.53 17.34
CA PRO A 356 53.25 -9.45 16.92
C PRO A 356 53.99 -10.02 18.14
N ALA A 357 54.15 -11.35 18.16
CA ALA A 357 54.87 -12.08 19.20
C ALA A 357 56.36 -11.71 19.26
N PRO A 358 57.00 -11.76 20.45
CA PRO A 358 58.41 -11.41 20.60
C PRO A 358 59.30 -12.48 19.96
N ARG A 359 60.35 -12.02 19.24
CA ARG A 359 61.37 -12.87 18.65
C ARG A 359 62.29 -13.42 19.74
N ASP A 360 62.25 -14.73 19.96
CA ASP A 360 63.26 -15.43 20.75
C ASP A 360 64.54 -15.62 19.92
N ALA A 361 65.65 -15.11 20.46
CA ALA A 361 66.98 -15.27 19.92
C ALA A 361 67.54 -16.65 20.31
N GLY A 362 67.49 -17.60 19.36
CA GLY A 362 68.10 -18.92 19.50
C GLY A 362 69.63 -18.83 19.58
N HIS A 363 70.18 -19.34 20.69
CA HIS A 363 71.59 -19.61 20.89
C HIS A 363 72.09 -20.71 19.94
N ALA A 364 73.24 -20.45 19.33
CA ALA A 364 74.00 -21.37 18.50
C ALA A 364 74.90 -22.29 19.34
N ARG A 365 74.88 -23.59 19.01
CA ARG A 365 75.95 -24.61 19.13
C ARG A 365 75.56 -25.69 18.10
N GLY A 366 76.37 -26.27 17.21
CA GLY A 366 77.77 -26.31 16.76
C GLY A 366 77.73 -27.42 15.66
N GLY A 367 78.63 -27.59 14.70
CA GLY A 367 79.92 -27.03 14.32
C GLY A 367 80.42 -27.83 13.11
N VAL A 368 81.39 -27.28 12.38
CA VAL A 368 82.62 -27.94 11.87
C VAL A 368 83.71 -26.88 11.88
#